data_AF-X1SRS8-F1
#
_entry.id   AF-X1SRS8-F1
#
_cell.length_a   1.000
_cell.length_b   1.000
_cell.length_c   1.000
_cell.angle_alpha   90.00
_cell.angle_beta   90.00
_cell.angle_gamma   90.00
#
_symmetry.space_group_name_H-M   'P 1'
#
loop_
_entity.id
_entity.type
_entity.pdbx_description
1 polymer ?
#
loop_
_entity_poly.entity_id
_entity_poly.type
_entity_poly.pdbx_seq_one_letter_code
_entity_poly.pdbx_strand_id
1 'polypeptide(L)'
;MLIYTIQIGEFYYDSDLYKWLEATSYILHTHSDPNLELKANEIVDLINKSQIEDGYVNTFYSTRFLQERFTNLYIMHELYCAGHLIQAAVAHNIATGKETLLNVAIKFADLLVKTFLGGKRKGVPGHEEIELALIELYRLTNKSSYLELAEEFINRRGKISNFKTYVLNQYLNMGQITKLAKKKNDVAIKTLIFEIG
;
A
#
# COMPACT_ATOMS: atom_id res chain seq x y z
N MET A 1 -26.07 -8.29 -7.63
CA MET A 1 -25.81 -7.03 -6.90
C MET A 1 -24.49 -6.48 -7.43
N LEU A 2 -24.52 -5.42 -8.22
CA LEU A 2 -23.28 -4.73 -8.62
C LEU A 2 -22.73 -4.07 -7.36
N ILE A 3 -21.61 -4.57 -6.84
CA ILE A 3 -20.93 -3.91 -5.71
C ILE A 3 -20.20 -2.71 -6.30
N TYR A 4 -20.84 -1.54 -6.24
CA TYR A 4 -20.18 -0.29 -6.59
C TYR A 4 -19.15 0.03 -5.50
N THR A 5 -17.87 -0.03 -5.86
CA THR A 5 -16.81 0.39 -4.94
C THR A 5 -16.37 1.80 -5.27
N ILE A 6 -16.54 2.71 -4.30
CA ILE A 6 -16.16 4.11 -4.41
C ILE A 6 -15.01 4.34 -3.43
N GLN A 7 -13.88 4.83 -3.93
CA GLN A 7 -12.82 5.38 -3.09
C GLN A 7 -12.94 6.92 -3.03
N ILE A 8 -12.85 7.50 -1.85
CA ILE A 8 -12.89 8.96 -1.67
C ILE A 8 -11.61 9.36 -0.96
N GLY A 9 -11.00 10.47 -1.39
CA GLY A 9 -9.77 10.99 -0.83
C GLY A 9 -8.55 10.74 -1.71
N GLU A 10 -7.37 11.03 -1.15
CA GLU A 10 -6.10 10.94 -1.87
C GLU A 10 -5.67 9.50 -2.08
N PHE A 11 -4.84 9.29 -3.12
CA PHE A 11 -4.35 7.96 -3.50
C PHE A 11 -3.43 7.30 -2.46
N TYR A 12 -3.03 8.04 -1.42
CA TYR A 12 -2.21 7.57 -0.30
C TYR A 12 -2.96 7.41 1.04
N TYR A 13 -4.29 7.59 1.07
CA TYR A 13 -5.08 7.52 2.32
C TYR A 13 -5.02 6.17 3.04
N ASP A 14 -4.69 5.09 2.33
CA ASP A 14 -4.44 3.79 2.96
C ASP A 14 -3.37 3.88 4.07
N SER A 15 -2.35 4.74 3.87
CA SER A 15 -1.29 4.94 4.85
C SER A 15 -1.76 5.54 6.17
N ASP A 16 -2.84 6.32 6.19
CA ASP A 16 -3.36 6.91 7.43
C ASP A 16 -3.92 5.83 8.35
N LEU A 17 -4.62 4.85 7.77
CA LEU A 17 -5.11 3.68 8.49
C LEU A 17 -3.96 2.82 9.01
N TYR A 18 -2.92 2.62 8.20
CA TYR A 18 -1.76 1.82 8.58
C TYR A 18 -0.97 2.47 9.72
N LYS A 19 -0.73 3.78 9.66
CA LYS A 19 -0.10 4.54 10.76
C LYS A 19 -0.91 4.48 12.05
N TRP A 20 -2.24 4.56 11.94
CA TRP A 20 -3.11 4.39 13.11
C TRP A 20 -2.99 2.99 13.71
N LEU A 21 -2.92 1.94 12.89
CA LEU A 21 -2.70 0.57 13.35
C LEU A 21 -1.32 0.37 13.99
N GLU A 22 -0.28 0.98 13.43
CA GLU A 22 1.06 0.96 13.99
C GLU A 22 1.08 1.60 15.39
N ALA A 23 0.55 2.83 15.51
CA ALA A 23 0.44 3.52 16.80
C ALA A 23 -0.40 2.74 17.81
N THR A 24 -1.52 2.16 17.37
CA THR A 24 -2.37 1.29 18.18
C THR A 24 -1.61 0.07 18.68
N SER A 25 -0.75 -0.52 17.85
CA SER A 25 0.06 -1.68 18.23
C SER A 25 1.08 -1.32 19.31
N TYR A 26 1.72 -0.15 19.23
CA TYR A 26 2.62 0.32 20.31
C TYR A 26 1.88 0.53 21.64
N ILE A 27 0.65 1.03 21.61
CA ILE A 27 -0.18 1.17 22.81
C ILE A 27 -0.48 -0.22 23.38
N LEU A 28 -0.99 -1.14 22.55
CA LEU A 28 -1.37 -2.50 22.98
C LEU A 28 -0.20 -3.32 23.51
N HIS A 29 1.02 -3.07 23.03
CA HIS A 29 2.23 -3.72 23.55
C HIS A 29 2.54 -3.36 25.01
N THR A 30 2.15 -2.17 25.45
CA THR A 30 2.47 -1.64 26.78
C THR A 30 1.27 -1.59 27.72
N HIS A 31 0.05 -1.50 27.15
CA HIS A 31 -1.19 -1.35 27.89
C HIS A 31 -2.30 -2.19 27.25
N SER A 32 -2.92 -3.06 28.04
CA SER A 32 -4.08 -3.82 27.57
C SER A 32 -5.32 -2.93 27.49
N ASP A 33 -5.91 -2.83 26.30
CA ASP A 33 -7.20 -2.18 26.05
C ASP A 33 -8.04 -3.07 25.10
N PRO A 34 -8.98 -3.86 25.64
CA PRO A 34 -9.80 -4.77 24.84
C PRO A 34 -10.64 -4.07 23.77
N ASN A 35 -11.09 -2.83 24.00
CA ASN A 35 -11.90 -2.11 23.02
C ASN A 35 -11.04 -1.64 21.84
N LEU A 36 -9.82 -1.19 22.13
CA LEU A 36 -8.86 -0.82 21.10
C LEU A 36 -8.38 -2.04 20.32
N GLU A 37 -8.14 -3.17 20.99
CA GLU A 37 -7.76 -4.43 20.35
C GLU A 37 -8.87 -4.94 19.42
N LEU A 38 -10.13 -4.88 19.83
CA LEU A 38 -11.27 -5.26 18.99
C LEU A 38 -11.32 -4.42 17.70
N LYS A 39 -11.18 -3.09 17.81
CA LYS A 39 -11.14 -2.19 16.64
C LYS A 39 -9.95 -2.50 15.73
N ALA A 40 -8.78 -2.76 16.31
CA ALA A 40 -7.59 -3.14 15.53
C ALA A 40 -7.84 -4.45 14.75
N ASN A 41 -8.43 -5.46 15.38
CA ASN A 41 -8.75 -6.73 14.73
C ASN A 41 -9.76 -6.55 13.58
N GLU A 42 -10.80 -5.75 13.76
CA GLU A 42 -11.78 -5.44 12.70
C GLU A 42 -11.11 -4.80 11.47
N ILE A 43 -10.18 -3.88 11.69
CA ILE A 43 -9.42 -3.23 10.62
C ILE A 43 -8.46 -4.21 9.95
N VAL A 44 -7.73 -5.03 10.72
CA VAL A 44 -6.86 -6.07 10.18
C VAL A 44 -7.64 -7.04 9.29
N ASP A 45 -8.82 -7.47 9.73
CA ASP A 45 -9.69 -8.35 8.96
C ASP A 45 -10.18 -7.68 7.66
N LEU A 46 -10.49 -6.39 7.72
CA LEU A 46 -10.88 -5.62 6.53
C LEU A 46 -9.73 -5.53 5.52
N ILE A 47 -8.52 -5.21 5.98
CA ILE A 47 -7.32 -5.17 5.13
C ILE A 47 -7.07 -6.54 4.49
N ASN A 48 -7.11 -7.61 5.29
CA ASN A 48 -6.93 -8.98 4.80
C ASN A 48 -7.95 -9.36 3.72
N LYS A 49 -9.22 -8.99 3.89
CA LYS A 49 -10.28 -9.21 2.88
C LYS A 49 -10.12 -8.35 1.63
N SER A 50 -9.47 -7.19 1.75
CA SER A 50 -9.22 -6.30 0.61
C SER A 50 -8.04 -6.73 -0.27
N GLN A 51 -7.17 -7.61 0.25
CA GLN A 51 -5.98 -8.05 -0.47
C GLN A 51 -6.37 -8.82 -1.73
N ILE A 52 -5.80 -8.41 -2.86
CA ILE A 52 -5.95 -9.11 -4.14
C ILE A 52 -5.20 -10.45 -4.07
N GLU A 53 -5.68 -11.44 -4.83
CA GLU A 53 -5.16 -12.82 -4.81
C GLU A 53 -3.63 -12.91 -4.95
N ASP A 54 -3.01 -12.01 -5.71
CA ASP A 54 -1.57 -11.99 -5.93
C ASP A 54 -0.75 -11.26 -4.84
N GLY A 55 -1.41 -10.84 -3.75
CA GLY A 55 -0.81 -10.17 -2.60
C GLY A 55 -0.93 -8.65 -2.60
N TYR A 56 -1.45 -8.03 -3.67
CA TYR A 56 -1.53 -6.58 -3.77
C TYR A 56 -2.56 -5.95 -2.83
N VAL A 57 -2.17 -4.84 -2.17
CA VAL A 57 -3.06 -4.03 -1.34
C VAL A 57 -2.86 -2.55 -1.67
N ASN A 58 -3.88 -1.94 -2.28
CA ASN A 58 -3.99 -0.49 -2.44
C ASN A 58 -5.41 -0.16 -2.92
N THR A 59 -6.19 0.62 -2.16
CA THR A 59 -7.60 0.86 -2.46
C THR A 59 -7.81 1.69 -3.72
N PHE A 60 -6.94 2.68 -3.98
CA PHE A 60 -7.05 3.54 -5.17
C PHE A 60 -6.95 2.72 -6.47
N TYR A 61 -5.96 1.85 -6.56
CA TYR A 61 -5.74 1.01 -7.74
C TYR A 61 -6.69 -0.19 -7.78
N SER A 62 -6.89 -0.90 -6.66
CA SER A 62 -7.69 -2.14 -6.64
C SER A 62 -9.14 -1.92 -7.04
N THR A 63 -9.69 -0.73 -6.78
CA THR A 63 -11.10 -0.43 -7.04
C THR A 63 -11.36 0.08 -8.46
N ARG A 64 -10.33 0.54 -9.19
CA ARG A 64 -10.54 1.26 -10.46
C ARG A 64 -9.53 1.00 -11.57
N PHE A 65 -8.27 0.77 -11.20
CA PHE A 65 -7.12 0.87 -12.10
C PHE A 65 -6.10 -0.24 -11.82
N LEU A 66 -6.56 -1.45 -11.47
CA LEU A 66 -5.66 -2.52 -11.03
C LEU A 66 -4.61 -2.87 -12.09
N GLN A 67 -4.93 -2.70 -13.38
CA GLN A 67 -4.01 -2.96 -14.48
C GLN A 67 -2.91 -1.89 -14.61
N GLU A 68 -3.18 -0.69 -14.08
CA GLU A 68 -2.28 0.46 -14.09
C GLU A 68 -1.39 0.54 -12.84
N ARG A 69 -1.44 -0.44 -11.95
CA ARG A 69 -0.54 -0.50 -10.78
C ARG A 69 0.93 -0.49 -11.17
N PHE A 70 1.75 0.09 -10.30
CA PHE A 70 3.19 0.26 -10.39
C PHE A 70 3.67 1.03 -11.63
N THR A 71 2.80 1.80 -12.29
CA THR A 71 3.15 2.57 -13.49
C THR A 71 3.62 3.99 -13.16
N ASN A 72 3.21 4.53 -12.01
CA ASN A 72 3.56 5.86 -11.55
C ASN A 72 4.11 5.84 -10.11
N LEU A 73 5.26 5.18 -9.96
CA LEU A 73 5.91 4.97 -8.67
C LEU A 73 6.40 6.28 -8.03
N TYR A 74 6.64 7.30 -8.86
CA TYR A 74 7.17 8.56 -8.37
C TYR A 74 6.13 9.41 -7.64
N ILE A 75 4.87 9.42 -8.10
CA ILE A 75 3.85 10.31 -7.54
C ILE A 75 2.73 9.56 -6.83
N MET A 76 2.35 8.35 -7.25
CA MET A 76 1.10 7.72 -6.78
C MET A 76 1.22 6.90 -5.48
N HIS A 77 2.38 6.96 -4.79
CA HIS A 77 2.58 6.46 -3.42
C HIS A 77 2.23 4.98 -3.17
N GLU A 78 2.16 4.12 -4.20
CA GLU A 78 1.86 2.69 -4.02
C GLU A 78 2.86 2.00 -3.07
N LEU A 79 4.16 2.24 -3.26
CA LEU A 79 5.21 1.66 -2.41
C LEU A 79 5.29 2.34 -1.03
N TYR A 80 4.92 3.61 -0.93
CA TYR A 80 4.85 4.32 0.35
C TYR A 80 3.73 3.74 1.23
N CYS A 81 2.54 3.52 0.67
CA CYS A 81 1.47 2.83 1.39
C CYS A 81 1.86 1.40 1.75
N ALA A 82 2.56 0.69 0.85
CA ALA A 82 3.06 -0.66 1.15
C ALA A 82 4.05 -0.66 2.31
N GLY A 83 4.94 0.33 2.41
CA GLY A 83 5.88 0.43 3.53
C GLY A 83 5.16 0.67 4.86
N HIS A 84 4.20 1.60 4.90
CA HIS A 84 3.40 1.80 6.12
C HIS A 84 2.55 0.58 6.51
N LEU A 85 2.02 -0.18 5.54
CA LEU A 85 1.36 -1.46 5.83
C LEU A 85 2.32 -2.45 6.49
N ILE A 86 3.55 -2.55 5.96
CA ILE A 86 4.58 -3.45 6.50
C ILE A 86 4.99 -3.02 7.91
N GLN A 87 5.20 -1.73 8.16
CA GLN A 87 5.52 -1.22 9.51
C GLN A 87 4.40 -1.53 10.51
N ALA A 88 3.14 -1.27 10.12
CA ALA A 88 1.97 -1.59 10.93
C ALA A 88 1.88 -3.10 11.23
N ALA A 89 2.17 -3.94 10.23
CA ALA A 89 2.14 -5.40 10.37
C ALA A 89 3.22 -5.92 11.33
N VAL A 90 4.45 -5.40 11.21
CA VAL A 90 5.56 -5.74 12.11
C VAL A 90 5.22 -5.32 13.55
N ALA A 91 4.80 -4.07 13.75
CA ALA A 91 4.42 -3.57 15.07
C ALA A 91 3.27 -4.38 15.69
N HIS A 92 2.23 -4.69 14.90
CA HIS A 92 1.09 -5.47 15.35
C HIS A 92 1.45 -6.90 15.75
N ASN A 93 2.32 -7.55 14.98
CA ASN A 93 2.81 -8.88 15.30
C ASN A 93 3.63 -8.89 16.59
N ILE A 94 4.54 -7.93 16.77
CA ILE A 94 5.32 -7.79 18.01
C ILE A 94 4.43 -7.52 19.22
N ALA A 95 3.40 -6.67 19.06
CA ALA A 95 2.51 -6.28 20.14
C ALA A 95 1.58 -7.42 20.60
N THR A 96 1.07 -8.23 19.66
CA THR A 96 -0.06 -9.14 19.93
C THR A 96 0.24 -10.62 19.67
N GLY A 97 1.35 -10.92 18.98
CA GLY A 97 1.67 -12.26 18.48
C GLY A 97 0.78 -12.73 17.30
N LYS A 98 -0.18 -11.92 16.83
CA LYS A 98 -1.08 -12.29 15.74
C LYS A 98 -0.38 -12.18 14.38
N GLU A 99 -0.67 -13.12 13.49
CA GLU A 99 0.01 -13.21 12.18
C GLU A 99 -0.85 -12.69 11.02
N THR A 100 -2.14 -12.40 11.22
CA THR A 100 -3.05 -12.04 10.10
C THR A 100 -2.53 -10.87 9.28
N LEU A 101 -2.20 -9.74 9.92
CA LEU A 101 -1.66 -8.56 9.22
C LEU A 101 -0.25 -8.81 8.68
N LEU A 102 0.58 -9.57 9.41
CA LEU A 102 1.93 -9.95 8.96
C LEU A 102 1.88 -10.78 7.67
N ASN A 103 0.96 -11.74 7.58
CA ASN A 103 0.77 -12.57 6.39
C ASN A 103 0.31 -11.75 5.18
N VAL A 104 -0.54 -10.73 5.38
CA VAL A 104 -0.89 -9.76 4.33
C VAL A 104 0.36 -9.01 3.85
N ALA A 105 1.14 -8.46 4.78
CA ALA A 105 2.36 -7.71 4.47
C ALA A 105 3.41 -8.57 3.74
N ILE A 106 3.62 -9.82 4.17
CA ILE A 106 4.52 -10.79 3.53
C ILE A 106 4.10 -11.07 2.09
N LYS A 107 2.82 -11.35 1.84
CA LYS A 107 2.32 -11.58 0.48
C LYS A 107 2.54 -10.36 -0.42
N PHE A 108 2.31 -9.16 0.11
CA PHE A 108 2.56 -7.95 -0.67
C PHE A 108 4.06 -7.75 -0.92
N ALA A 109 4.91 -7.91 0.10
CA ALA A 109 6.36 -7.83 -0.04
C ALA A 109 6.91 -8.85 -1.05
N ASP A 110 6.37 -10.07 -1.07
CA ASP A 110 6.73 -11.11 -2.03
C ASP A 110 6.36 -10.72 -3.48
N LEU A 111 5.19 -10.09 -3.67
CA LEU A 111 4.81 -9.49 -4.94
C LEU A 111 5.78 -8.38 -5.35
N LEU A 112 6.20 -7.52 -4.41
CA LEU A 112 7.17 -6.46 -4.69
C LEU A 112 8.54 -7.03 -5.09
N VAL A 113 9.03 -8.05 -4.37
CA VAL A 113 10.26 -8.78 -4.73
C VAL A 113 10.16 -9.30 -6.15
N LYS A 114 9.11 -10.06 -6.48
CA LYS A 114 8.89 -10.59 -7.84
C LYS A 114 8.83 -9.49 -8.91
N THR A 115 8.30 -8.32 -8.56
CA THR A 115 8.07 -7.22 -9.50
C THR A 115 9.33 -6.41 -9.77
N PHE A 116 10.15 -6.17 -8.75
CA PHE A 116 11.23 -5.17 -8.76
C PHE A 116 12.64 -5.77 -8.63
N LEU A 117 12.78 -6.89 -7.91
CA LEU A 117 14.05 -7.60 -7.74
C LEU A 117 14.21 -8.65 -8.84
N GLY A 118 15.07 -8.37 -9.82
CA GLY A 118 15.22 -9.18 -11.04
C GLY A 118 14.02 -9.11 -12.01
N GLY A 119 12.96 -8.39 -11.65
CA GLY A 119 11.78 -8.18 -12.47
C GLY A 119 11.96 -7.12 -13.58
N LYS A 120 10.93 -6.98 -14.41
CA LYS A 120 10.94 -6.05 -15.55
C LYS A 120 10.80 -4.58 -15.14
N ARG A 121 10.27 -4.27 -13.95
CA ARG A 121 10.04 -2.89 -13.51
C ARG A 121 11.28 -2.32 -12.84
N LYS A 122 11.71 -1.15 -13.32
CA LYS A 122 12.98 -0.50 -12.91
C LYS A 122 12.83 0.81 -12.13
N GLY A 123 11.61 1.21 -11.78
CA GLY A 123 11.37 2.47 -11.05
C GLY A 123 11.67 2.37 -9.55
N VAL A 124 11.78 3.53 -8.92
CA VAL A 124 11.91 3.73 -7.47
C VAL A 124 10.75 4.60 -6.98
N PRO A 125 10.35 4.51 -5.71
CA PRO A 125 9.33 5.39 -5.19
C PRO A 125 9.81 6.84 -5.15
N GLY A 126 8.93 7.79 -5.48
CA GLY A 126 9.28 9.21 -5.36
C GLY A 126 9.21 9.72 -3.92
N HIS A 127 8.43 9.06 -3.05
CA HIS A 127 8.44 9.24 -1.61
C HIS A 127 9.06 8.01 -0.95
N GLU A 128 10.21 8.18 -0.29
CA GLU A 128 10.89 7.15 0.52
C GLU A 128 9.95 6.63 1.61
N GLU A 129 10.01 5.33 1.92
CA GLU A 129 9.30 4.67 3.05
C GLU A 129 9.46 3.15 2.96
N ILE A 130 9.29 2.57 1.76
CA ILE A 130 9.34 1.10 1.58
C ILE A 130 10.70 0.50 1.97
N GLU A 131 11.78 1.27 1.81
CA GLU A 131 13.14 0.80 2.03
C GLU A 131 13.38 0.40 3.51
N LEU A 132 12.97 1.24 4.46
CA LEU A 132 13.11 0.94 5.89
C LEU A 132 12.13 -0.15 6.33
N ALA A 133 10.91 -0.14 5.78
CA ALA A 133 9.89 -1.11 6.13
C ALA A 133 10.30 -2.54 5.72
N LEU A 134 10.93 -2.70 4.55
CA LEU A 134 11.49 -3.97 4.10
C LEU A 134 12.65 -4.45 4.98
N ILE A 135 13.47 -3.53 5.52
CA ILE A 135 14.54 -3.88 6.47
C ILE A 135 13.95 -4.40 7.78
N GLU A 136 12.90 -3.77 8.32
CA GLU A 136 12.23 -4.26 9.53
C GLU A 136 11.55 -5.62 9.28
N LEU A 137 10.91 -5.81 8.13
CA LEU A 137 10.33 -7.10 7.76
C LEU A 137 11.40 -8.18 7.59
N TYR A 138 12.56 -7.84 7.04
CA TYR A 138 13.71 -8.74 7.00
C TYR A 138 14.16 -9.15 8.39
N ARG A 139 14.29 -8.22 9.33
CA ARG A 139 14.70 -8.54 10.72
C ARG A 139 13.73 -9.51 11.40
N LEU A 140 12.43 -9.37 11.13
CA LEU A 140 11.41 -10.24 11.70
C LEU A 140 11.36 -11.63 11.03
N THR A 141 11.54 -11.69 9.71
CA THR A 141 11.31 -12.93 8.92
C THR A 141 12.58 -13.66 8.49
N ASN A 142 13.74 -13.01 8.60
CA ASN A 142 15.05 -13.44 8.10
C ASN A 142 15.09 -13.76 6.60
N LYS A 143 14.16 -13.23 5.79
CA LYS A 143 14.11 -13.47 4.35
C LYS A 143 14.95 -12.45 3.57
N SER A 144 16.13 -12.86 3.10
CA SER A 144 17.14 -11.97 2.50
C SER A 144 16.62 -11.14 1.33
N SER A 145 15.67 -11.67 0.55
CA SER A 145 15.10 -10.99 -0.61
C SER A 145 14.45 -9.64 -0.27
N TYR A 146 13.98 -9.44 0.97
CA TYR A 146 13.45 -8.13 1.40
C TYR A 146 14.57 -7.10 1.59
N LEU A 147 15.68 -7.52 2.20
CA LEU A 147 16.86 -6.67 2.35
C LEU A 147 17.49 -6.33 0.98
N GLU A 148 17.60 -7.33 0.10
CA GLU A 148 18.08 -7.15 -1.27
C GLU A 148 17.21 -6.17 -2.07
N LEU A 149 15.88 -6.25 -1.91
CA LEU A 149 14.96 -5.30 -2.55
C LEU A 149 15.10 -3.88 -1.98
N ALA A 150 15.26 -3.73 -0.66
CA ALA A 150 15.50 -2.44 -0.03
C ALA A 150 16.79 -1.80 -0.57
N GLU A 151 17.87 -2.59 -0.63
CA GLU A 151 19.15 -2.18 -1.20
C GLU A 151 19.00 -1.75 -2.67
N GLU A 152 18.25 -2.50 -3.48
CA GLU A 152 18.02 -2.17 -4.89
C GLU A 152 17.30 -0.83 -5.06
N PHE A 153 16.30 -0.52 -4.23
CA PHE A 153 15.62 0.78 -4.27
C PHE A 153 16.57 1.93 -3.89
N ILE A 154 17.36 1.76 -2.83
CA ILE A 154 18.36 2.75 -2.39
C ILE A 154 19.39 2.98 -3.51
N ASN A 155 19.94 1.91 -4.07
CA ASN A 155 21.00 1.96 -5.07
C ASN A 155 20.53 2.55 -6.41
N ARG A 156 19.24 2.44 -6.75
CA ARG A 156 18.66 3.03 -7.97
C ARG A 156 18.30 4.50 -7.83
N ARG A 157 18.08 4.99 -6.60
CA ARG A 157 17.70 6.38 -6.36
C ARG A 157 18.77 7.33 -6.93
N GLY A 158 18.32 8.39 -7.59
CA GLY A 158 19.21 9.35 -8.26
C GLY A 158 19.81 8.90 -9.60
N LYS A 159 19.53 7.68 -10.08
CA LYS A 159 20.08 7.16 -11.37
C LYS A 159 19.10 7.24 -12.55
N ILE A 160 17.97 7.93 -12.39
CA ILE A 160 16.96 8.09 -13.45
C ILE A 160 17.46 9.06 -14.52
N SER A 161 17.59 8.58 -15.76
CA SER A 161 17.93 9.42 -16.91
C SER A 161 16.82 10.41 -17.26
N ASN A 162 17.18 11.60 -17.74
CA ASN A 162 16.22 12.66 -18.10
C ASN A 162 15.23 12.99 -16.96
N PHE A 163 15.74 13.06 -15.73
CA PHE A 163 14.94 13.14 -14.51
C PHE A 163 13.82 14.19 -14.54
N LYS A 164 14.10 15.41 -15.01
CA LYS A 164 13.07 16.47 -15.13
C LYS A 164 11.90 16.06 -16.02
N THR A 165 12.19 15.49 -17.19
CA THR A 165 11.17 14.99 -18.13
C THR A 165 10.44 13.78 -17.55
N TYR A 166 11.16 12.88 -16.90
CA TYR A 166 10.56 11.75 -16.18
C TYR A 166 9.54 12.24 -15.16
N VAL A 167 9.94 13.12 -14.23
CA VAL A 167 9.08 13.67 -13.18
C VAL A 167 7.88 14.41 -13.78
N LEU A 168 8.08 15.24 -14.81
CA LEU A 168 6.98 15.92 -15.50
C LEU A 168 5.94 14.92 -16.05
N ASN A 169 6.40 13.83 -16.68
CA ASN A 169 5.50 12.79 -17.20
C ASN A 169 4.73 12.09 -16.08
N GLN A 170 5.34 11.89 -14.90
CA GLN A 170 4.67 11.32 -13.73
C GLN A 170 3.56 12.26 -13.20
N TYR A 171 3.80 13.57 -13.15
CA TYR A 171 2.77 14.55 -12.79
C TYR A 171 1.62 14.62 -13.81
N LEU A 172 1.95 14.63 -15.11
CA LEU A 172 0.93 14.62 -16.17
C LEU A 172 0.07 13.35 -16.09
N ASN A 173 0.68 12.19 -15.87
CA ASN A 173 -0.03 10.94 -15.66
C ASN A 173 -0.92 10.98 -14.41
N MET A 174 -0.44 11.52 -13.29
CA MET A 174 -1.23 11.69 -12.08
C MET A 174 -2.46 12.59 -12.31
N GLY A 175 -2.30 13.71 -13.02
CA GLY A 175 -3.43 14.57 -13.38
C GLY A 175 -4.49 13.87 -14.25
N GLN A 176 -4.06 12.98 -15.15
CA GLN A 176 -4.98 12.18 -15.97
C GLN A 176 -5.71 11.13 -15.14
N ILE A 177 -5.00 10.33 -14.35
CA ILE A 177 -5.59 9.22 -13.60
C ILE A 177 -6.54 9.70 -12.50
N THR A 178 -6.21 10.80 -11.81
CA THR A 178 -7.07 11.40 -10.78
C THR A 178 -8.34 12.00 -11.38
N LYS A 179 -8.25 12.65 -12.55
CA LYS A 179 -9.43 13.12 -13.30
C LYS A 179 -10.33 11.97 -13.73
N LEU A 180 -9.75 10.86 -14.20
CA LEU A 180 -10.50 9.64 -14.52
C LEU A 180 -11.13 9.01 -13.27
N ALA A 181 -10.43 9.00 -12.15
CA ALA A 181 -10.93 8.50 -10.86
C ALA A 181 -12.19 9.27 -10.43
N LYS A 182 -12.14 10.61 -10.50
CA LYS A 182 -13.28 11.48 -10.20
C LYS A 182 -14.47 11.18 -11.11
N LYS A 183 -14.24 11.06 -12.42
CA LYS A 183 -15.30 10.71 -13.38
C LYS A 183 -15.92 9.34 -13.08
N LYS A 184 -15.13 8.33 -12.74
CA LYS A 184 -15.63 7.00 -12.35
C LYS A 184 -16.50 7.07 -11.09
N ASN A 185 -16.09 7.87 -10.10
CA ASN A 185 -16.90 8.10 -8.89
C ASN A 185 -18.23 8.78 -9.21
N ASP A 186 -18.22 9.84 -10.02
CA ASP A 186 -19.44 10.56 -10.39
C ASP A 186 -20.45 9.63 -11.08
N VAL A 187 -19.97 8.70 -11.92
CA VAL A 187 -20.82 7.68 -12.54
C VAL A 187 -21.36 6.71 -11.49
N ALA A 188 -20.50 6.13 -10.66
CA ALA A 188 -20.91 5.17 -9.64
C ALA A 188 -21.96 5.76 -8.66
N ILE A 189 -21.75 7.00 -8.20
CA ILE A 189 -22.68 7.70 -7.31
C ILE A 189 -24.03 7.94 -8.00
N LYS A 190 -24.03 8.37 -9.27
CA LYS A 190 -25.28 8.56 -10.02
C LYS A 190 -26.05 7.26 -10.20
N THR A 191 -25.35 6.16 -10.48
CA THR A 191 -25.99 4.86 -10.64
C THR A 191 -26.57 4.36 -9.32
N LEU A 192 -25.84 4.51 -8.21
CA LEU A 192 -26.37 4.22 -6.86
C LEU A 192 -27.63 5.02 -6.55
N ILE A 193 -27.64 6.32 -6.82
CA ILE A 193 -28.82 7.17 -6.58
C ILE A 193 -30.03 6.68 -7.40
N PHE A 194 -29.81 6.28 -8.66
CA PHE A 194 -30.88 5.81 -9.55
C PHE A 194 -31.39 4.41 -9.20
N GLU A 195 -30.56 3.53 -8.62
CA GLU A 195 -30.98 2.20 -8.19
C GLU A 195 -31.73 2.21 -6.84
N ILE A 196 -31.57 3.25 -6.03
CA ILE A 196 -32.18 3.38 -4.69
C ILE A 196 -33.44 4.26 -4.70
N GLY A 197 -33.61 5.12 -5.73
CA GLY A 197 -34.77 6.00 -5.91
C GLY A 197 -35.86 5.40 -6.78
#